data_AF-A0A2S9DWE4-F1
#
_entry.id   AF-A0A2S9DWE4-F1
#
_cell.length_a   1.000
_cell.length_b   1.000
_cell.length_c   1.000
_cell.angle_alpha   90.00
_cell.angle_beta   90.00
_cell.angle_gamma   90.00
#
_symmetry.space_group_name_H-M   'P 1'
#
loop_
_entity.id
_entity.type
_entity.pdbx_description
1 polymer ?
#
loop_
_entity_poly.entity_id
_entity_poly.type
_entity_poly.pdbx_seq_one_letter_code
_entity_poly.pdbx_strand_id
1 'polypeptide(L)'
;MADAFTFSISTTKFDEDYTPCASSRVTTNFANLARGENRQENLRNALTMINRRFNSLAHWDNPQGDRYELELEIISANVHFDSANAAEQFPLLEVLDTTIVDRATSTRSHGMVGNNFSSYVRDYDFSVVLPAAGNGSGAPKLPEDFGELHGQLFQHFLDSQAYRQRFAQLPVVCISVSTSKTYYRTGNSHPVLGLEYQQDENSLTDAYFGKMGLRVRYFMPPGAVAPLAFYFRGDLLNDYTNLQLISTIATMETFQKIYRPEIYNASSAAPAVYRPSLGAQDFAPTRISYDREERTRLGAVQGKYTAEHFITPNRELLDQWAATCPAPVA
;
A
#
# COMPACT_ATOMS: atom_id res chain seq x y z
N MET A 1 -7.07 -18.50 -24.37
CA MET A 1 -6.07 -17.40 -24.47
C MET A 1 -6.19 -16.39 -23.33
N ALA A 2 -7.35 -16.22 -22.69
CA ALA A 2 -7.48 -15.42 -21.45
C ALA A 2 -6.74 -16.01 -20.22
N ASP A 3 -6.15 -17.20 -20.34
CA ASP A 3 -5.51 -17.96 -19.26
C ASP A 3 -3.97 -17.95 -19.32
N ALA A 4 -3.35 -17.09 -20.14
CA ALA A 4 -1.89 -17.05 -20.29
C ALA A 4 -1.17 -16.65 -18.99
N PHE A 5 -1.85 -15.89 -18.13
CA PHE A 5 -1.36 -15.50 -16.82
C PHE A 5 -2.37 -15.96 -15.76
N THR A 6 -1.90 -16.74 -14.79
CA THR A 6 -2.66 -17.16 -13.62
C THR A 6 -1.95 -16.72 -12.34
N PHE A 7 -2.60 -16.86 -11.19
CA PHE A 7 -2.06 -16.35 -9.93
C PHE A 7 -2.16 -17.37 -8.82
N SER A 8 -1.21 -17.30 -7.89
CA SER A 8 -1.31 -17.97 -6.59
C SER A 8 -1.05 -16.99 -5.46
N ILE A 9 -1.68 -17.25 -4.31
CA ILE A 9 -1.51 -16.46 -3.10
C ILE A 9 -0.88 -17.33 -2.02
N SER A 10 0.14 -16.80 -1.37
CA SER A 10 0.72 -17.37 -0.15
C SER A 10 0.61 -16.38 0.99
N THR A 11 0.44 -16.88 2.21
CA THR A 11 0.30 -16.06 3.41
C THR A 11 1.49 -16.27 4.34
N THR A 12 2.00 -15.19 4.92
CA THR A 12 2.98 -15.24 6.01
C THR A 12 2.48 -14.38 7.17
N LYS A 13 2.52 -14.90 8.39
CA LYS A 13 2.10 -14.12 9.57
C LYS A 13 3.04 -12.95 9.80
N PHE A 14 2.48 -11.77 10.08
CA PHE A 14 3.21 -10.57 10.44
C PHE A 14 2.96 -10.26 11.92
N ASP A 15 3.75 -10.89 12.80
CA ASP A 15 3.77 -10.67 14.24
C ASP A 15 5.15 -10.23 14.71
N GLU A 16 5.39 -10.17 16.02
CA GLU A 16 6.68 -9.77 16.57
C GLU A 16 7.82 -10.76 16.25
N ASP A 17 7.51 -11.99 15.87
CA ASP A 17 8.48 -13.03 15.51
C ASP A 17 8.78 -13.06 14.01
N TYR A 18 8.04 -12.30 13.20
CA TYR A 18 8.24 -12.21 11.76
C TYR A 18 9.69 -11.85 11.40
N THR A 19 10.31 -12.70 10.58
CA THR A 19 11.67 -12.51 10.07
C THR A 19 11.64 -12.60 8.55
N PRO A 20 12.17 -11.60 7.82
CA PRO A 20 12.25 -11.66 6.36
C PRO A 20 13.07 -12.86 5.89
N CYS A 21 12.59 -13.57 4.88
CA CYS A 21 13.33 -14.70 4.30
C CYS A 21 14.56 -14.18 3.51
N ALA A 22 15.71 -14.85 3.66
CA ALA A 22 16.94 -14.46 2.95
C ALA A 22 16.87 -14.71 1.44
N SER A 23 16.09 -15.71 0.99
CA SER A 23 16.00 -16.13 -0.41
C SER A 23 14.83 -15.50 -1.18
N SER A 24 13.91 -14.82 -0.50
CA SER A 24 12.77 -14.19 -1.14
C SER A 24 12.38 -12.91 -0.40
N ARG A 25 12.21 -11.82 -1.16
CA ARG A 25 11.48 -10.62 -0.72
C ARG A 25 12.14 -9.79 0.38
N VAL A 26 13.46 -9.59 0.27
CA VAL A 26 14.25 -8.68 1.12
C VAL A 26 13.92 -7.19 0.86
N THR A 27 12.97 -6.87 -0.02
CA THR A 27 12.82 -5.51 -0.57
C THR A 27 11.48 -4.84 -0.24
N THR A 28 10.55 -5.50 0.46
CA THR A 28 9.23 -4.92 0.77
C THR A 28 9.26 -3.93 1.94
N ASN A 29 8.29 -3.01 1.97
CA ASN A 29 8.26 -1.87 2.90
C ASN A 29 8.30 -2.27 4.39
N PHE A 30 7.68 -3.39 4.77
CA PHE A 30 7.68 -3.89 6.16
C PHE A 30 8.90 -4.75 6.49
N ALA A 31 9.61 -5.29 5.49
CA ALA A 31 10.82 -6.08 5.72
C ALA A 31 11.96 -5.26 6.34
N ASN A 32 12.00 -3.95 6.09
CA ASN A 32 12.98 -3.05 6.72
C ASN A 32 12.76 -2.90 8.23
N LEU A 33 11.48 -2.81 8.67
CA LEU A 33 11.14 -2.76 10.09
C LEU A 33 11.47 -4.06 10.82
N ALA A 34 11.45 -5.16 10.06
CA ALA A 34 11.71 -6.50 10.54
C ALA A 34 13.20 -6.91 10.44
N ARG A 35 14.15 -5.96 10.56
CA ARG A 35 15.61 -6.21 10.49
C ARG A 35 16.38 -5.72 11.70
N GLY A 36 17.61 -6.23 11.80
CA GLY A 36 18.58 -5.84 12.81
C GLY A 36 18.29 -6.42 14.19
N GLU A 37 19.14 -6.07 15.15
CA GLU A 37 19.09 -6.59 16.52
C GLU A 37 17.80 -6.18 17.25
N ASN A 38 17.24 -5.01 16.92
CA ASN A 38 16.01 -4.47 17.52
C ASN A 38 14.72 -4.88 16.78
N ARG A 39 14.79 -5.86 15.87
CA ARG A 39 13.66 -6.32 15.05
C ARG A 39 12.39 -6.58 15.86
N GLN A 40 12.47 -7.44 16.87
CA GLN A 40 11.29 -7.88 17.63
C GLN A 40 10.66 -6.71 18.39
N GLU A 41 11.49 -5.83 18.97
CA GLU A 41 11.01 -4.63 19.65
C GLU A 41 10.33 -3.65 18.67
N ASN A 42 10.91 -3.42 17.49
CA ASN A 42 10.31 -2.59 16.44
C ASN A 42 8.93 -3.11 16.04
N LEU A 43 8.82 -4.42 15.77
CA LEU A 43 7.56 -5.05 15.37
C LEU A 43 6.52 -5.00 16.50
N ARG A 44 6.91 -5.33 17.74
CA ARG A 44 6.03 -5.24 18.92
C ARG A 44 5.51 -3.81 19.12
N ASN A 45 6.37 -2.81 18.99
CA ASN A 45 5.99 -1.41 19.12
C ASN A 45 5.04 -0.99 18.00
N ALA A 46 5.28 -1.40 16.75
CA ALA A 46 4.38 -1.13 15.62
C ALA A 46 3.00 -1.76 15.83
N LEU A 47 2.94 -3.04 16.19
CA LEU A 47 1.68 -3.76 16.45
C LEU A 47 0.92 -3.12 17.63
N THR A 48 1.63 -2.72 18.68
CA THR A 48 1.05 -2.00 19.82
C THR A 48 0.45 -0.65 19.39
N MET A 49 1.15 0.11 18.54
CA MET A 49 0.63 1.38 18.00
C MET A 49 -0.62 1.15 17.14
N ILE A 50 -0.63 0.10 16.31
CA ILE A 50 -1.79 -0.28 15.49
C ILE A 50 -2.98 -0.61 16.38
N ASN A 51 -2.81 -1.48 17.38
CA ASN A 51 -3.89 -1.88 18.29
C ASN A 51 -4.45 -0.67 19.07
N ARG A 52 -3.58 0.18 19.62
CA ARG A 52 -4.01 1.42 20.30
C ARG A 52 -4.77 2.34 19.36
N ARG A 53 -4.29 2.50 18.12
CA ARG A 53 -4.95 3.38 17.15
C ARG A 53 -6.32 2.83 16.76
N PHE A 54 -6.44 1.52 16.53
CA PHE A 54 -7.72 0.86 16.25
C PHE A 54 -8.73 1.14 17.36
N ASN A 55 -8.36 0.86 18.61
CA ASN A 55 -9.25 1.06 19.77
C ASN A 55 -9.60 2.53 20.00
N SER A 56 -8.70 3.48 19.69
CA SER A 56 -9.00 4.91 19.79
C SER A 56 -10.11 5.36 18.83
N LEU A 57 -10.22 4.71 17.67
CA LEU A 57 -11.25 5.00 16.67
C LEU A 57 -12.52 4.18 16.96
N ALA A 58 -12.37 2.90 17.32
CA ALA A 58 -13.44 2.00 17.75
C ALA A 58 -13.72 2.16 19.26
N HIS A 59 -14.09 3.37 19.65
CA HIS A 59 -14.26 3.78 21.05
C HIS A 59 -15.62 3.40 21.65
N TRP A 60 -16.60 3.07 20.81
CA TRP A 60 -17.92 2.62 21.26
C TRP A 60 -17.82 1.28 21.97
N ASP A 61 -18.50 1.16 23.11
CA ASP A 61 -18.46 -0.04 23.97
C ASP A 61 -17.03 -0.54 24.26
N ASN A 62 -16.10 0.41 24.39
CA ASN A 62 -14.67 0.16 24.59
C ASN A 62 -14.04 1.16 25.57
N PRO A 63 -14.54 1.25 26.81
CA PRO A 63 -14.13 2.29 27.77
C PRO A 63 -12.65 2.19 28.20
N GLN A 64 -12.05 1.00 28.12
CA GLN A 64 -10.64 0.78 28.46
C GLN A 64 -9.69 0.92 27.25
N GLY A 65 -10.23 0.99 26.03
CA GLY A 65 -9.43 1.14 24.82
C GLY A 65 -8.59 -0.10 24.47
N ASP A 66 -8.99 -1.28 24.92
CA ASP A 66 -8.25 -2.55 24.77
C ASP A 66 -9.13 -3.72 24.27
N ARG A 67 -10.37 -3.45 23.84
CA ARG A 67 -11.31 -4.47 23.35
C ARG A 67 -10.82 -5.21 22.11
N TYR A 68 -10.18 -4.50 21.18
CA TYR A 68 -9.84 -5.04 19.87
C TYR A 68 -8.35 -5.28 19.70
N GLU A 69 -8.01 -6.31 18.96
CA GLU A 69 -6.66 -6.56 18.46
C GLU A 69 -6.70 -6.80 16.95
N LEU A 70 -5.68 -6.31 16.25
CA LEU A 70 -5.46 -6.63 14.85
C LEU A 70 -4.36 -7.68 14.72
N GLU A 71 -4.69 -8.76 14.02
CA GLU A 71 -3.71 -9.70 13.50
C GLU A 71 -3.41 -9.35 12.04
N LEU A 72 -2.14 -9.38 11.67
CA LEU A 72 -1.68 -8.99 10.34
C LEU A 72 -1.06 -10.19 9.62
N GLU A 73 -1.36 -10.29 8.34
CA GLU A 73 -0.78 -11.28 7.43
C GLU A 73 -0.19 -10.58 6.21
N ILE A 74 1.02 -10.97 5.82
CA ILE A 74 1.58 -10.66 4.51
C ILE A 74 0.96 -11.60 3.49
N ILE A 75 0.25 -11.02 2.55
CA ILE A 75 -0.32 -11.69 1.40
C ILE A 75 0.61 -11.46 0.23
N SER A 76 1.16 -12.54 -0.32
CA SER A 76 2.05 -12.46 -1.47
C SER A 76 1.42 -13.13 -2.67
N ALA A 77 1.19 -12.34 -3.71
CA ALA A 77 0.68 -12.81 -4.98
C ALA A 77 1.83 -13.09 -5.94
N ASN A 78 1.84 -14.28 -6.51
CA ASN A 78 2.75 -14.64 -7.59
C ASN A 78 1.96 -14.77 -8.88
N VAL A 79 2.56 -14.34 -9.97
CA VAL A 79 2.05 -14.55 -11.32
C VAL A 79 2.73 -15.77 -11.93
N HIS A 80 1.95 -16.62 -12.57
CA HIS A 80 2.40 -17.81 -13.30
C HIS A 80 2.09 -17.62 -14.78
N PHE A 81 3.06 -17.95 -15.62
CA PHE A 81 2.95 -17.80 -17.07
C PHE A 81 3.85 -18.83 -17.77
N ASP A 82 3.47 -19.20 -18.98
CA ASP A 82 4.30 -20.07 -19.81
C ASP A 82 5.22 -19.20 -20.66
N SER A 83 6.52 -19.25 -20.37
CA SER A 83 7.54 -18.68 -21.26
C SER A 83 7.84 -19.66 -22.40
N ALA A 84 8.59 -19.22 -23.40
CA ALA A 84 8.94 -20.05 -24.56
C ALA A 84 9.64 -21.38 -24.19
N ASN A 85 10.23 -21.47 -22.99
CA ASN A 85 11.06 -22.59 -22.56
C ASN A 85 10.55 -23.34 -21.32
N ALA A 86 9.68 -22.75 -20.49
CA ALA A 86 9.12 -23.41 -19.30
C ALA A 86 7.92 -22.66 -18.70
N ALA A 87 7.16 -23.34 -17.84
CA ALA A 87 6.28 -22.66 -16.89
C ALA A 87 7.13 -21.90 -15.87
N GLU A 88 6.88 -20.60 -15.73
CA GLU A 88 7.61 -19.68 -14.86
C GLU A 88 6.68 -19.09 -13.79
N GLN A 89 7.29 -18.70 -12.67
CA GLN A 89 6.61 -18.00 -11.58
C GLN A 89 7.42 -16.75 -11.21
N PHE A 90 6.72 -15.63 -11.02
CA PHE A 90 7.33 -14.38 -10.58
C PHE A 90 6.54 -13.72 -9.44
N PRO A 91 7.20 -13.16 -8.39
CA PRO A 91 6.49 -12.42 -7.33
C PRO A 91 5.94 -11.11 -7.89
N LEU A 92 4.61 -10.94 -7.89
CA LEU A 92 3.97 -9.75 -8.45
C LEU A 92 3.87 -8.62 -7.41
N LEU A 93 3.21 -8.90 -6.29
CA LEU A 93 2.92 -7.91 -5.25
C LEU A 93 2.81 -8.54 -3.86
N GLU A 94 3.02 -7.71 -2.85
CA GLU A 94 2.76 -8.03 -1.45
C GLU A 94 1.92 -6.92 -0.79
N VAL A 95 0.95 -7.33 0.02
CA VAL A 95 0.10 -6.45 0.82
C VAL A 95 -0.10 -7.04 2.20
N LEU A 96 -0.45 -6.20 3.16
CA LEU A 96 -0.93 -6.63 4.47
C LEU A 96 -2.45 -6.76 4.44
N ASP A 97 -2.93 -7.92 4.89
CA ASP A 97 -4.32 -8.19 5.27
C ASP A 97 -4.45 -8.13 6.79
N THR A 98 -5.62 -7.70 7.28
CA THR A 98 -5.87 -7.55 8.70
C THR A 98 -7.07 -8.41 9.11
N THR A 99 -6.96 -9.06 10.26
CA THR A 99 -8.09 -9.73 10.94
C THR A 99 -8.36 -9.00 12.24
N ILE A 100 -9.62 -8.62 12.45
CA ILE A 100 -10.09 -7.96 13.66
C ILE A 100 -10.52 -9.03 14.66
N VAL A 101 -9.87 -9.04 15.82
CA VAL A 101 -10.21 -9.89 16.96
C VAL A 101 -10.92 -9.03 18.00
N ASP A 102 -12.20 -9.31 18.24
CA ASP A 102 -12.95 -8.71 19.34
C ASP A 102 -12.77 -9.58 20.59
N ARG A 103 -12.00 -9.10 21.57
CA ARG A 103 -11.69 -9.84 22.80
C ARG A 103 -12.89 -9.97 23.72
N ALA A 104 -13.87 -9.06 23.63
CA ALA A 104 -15.07 -9.10 24.48
C ALA A 104 -16.01 -10.23 24.04
N THR A 105 -16.12 -10.47 22.73
CA THR A 105 -17.01 -11.50 22.16
C THR A 105 -16.27 -12.74 21.67
N SER A 106 -14.93 -12.72 21.66
CA SER A 106 -14.07 -13.77 21.09
C SER A 106 -14.38 -14.06 19.61
N THR A 107 -14.84 -13.05 18.87
CA THR A 107 -15.15 -13.17 17.44
C THR A 107 -14.00 -12.66 16.60
N ARG A 108 -13.86 -13.27 15.42
CA ARG A 108 -12.88 -12.87 14.41
C ARG A 108 -13.62 -12.43 13.17
N SER A 109 -13.24 -11.29 12.62
CA SER A 109 -13.85 -10.72 11.42
C SER A 109 -12.79 -10.16 10.48
N HIS A 110 -13.12 -10.08 9.20
CA HIS A 110 -12.19 -9.55 8.20
C HIS A 110 -12.00 -8.04 8.40
N GLY A 111 -10.74 -7.62 8.51
CA GLY A 111 -10.32 -6.24 8.34
C GLY A 111 -10.14 -5.91 6.85
N MET A 112 -9.30 -4.91 6.58
CA MET A 112 -8.96 -4.46 5.23
C MET A 112 -7.72 -5.16 4.69
N VAL A 113 -7.78 -5.55 3.41
CA VAL A 113 -6.63 -5.97 2.60
C VAL A 113 -6.14 -4.83 1.71
N GLY A 114 -4.84 -4.79 1.40
CA GLY A 114 -4.22 -3.76 0.55
C GLY A 114 -3.32 -2.78 1.30
N ASN A 115 -3.19 -2.96 2.62
CA ASN A 115 -2.31 -2.15 3.44
C ASN A 115 -0.84 -2.37 3.06
N ASN A 116 -0.04 -1.32 3.14
CA ASN A 116 1.40 -1.35 2.88
C ASN A 116 1.80 -2.00 1.54
N PHE A 117 1.06 -1.61 0.49
CA PHE A 117 1.20 -2.13 -0.87
C PHE A 117 2.64 -2.02 -1.41
N SER A 118 3.19 -3.17 -1.81
CA SER A 118 4.49 -3.32 -2.46
C SER A 118 4.31 -4.08 -3.77
N SER A 119 4.92 -3.61 -4.86
CA SER A 119 4.83 -4.25 -6.17
C SER A 119 6.17 -4.24 -6.88
N TYR A 120 6.52 -5.38 -7.47
CA TYR A 120 7.78 -5.57 -8.19
C TYR A 120 7.79 -4.77 -9.50
N VAL A 121 6.71 -4.84 -10.27
CA VAL A 121 6.56 -4.09 -11.52
C VAL A 121 6.49 -2.59 -11.25
N ARG A 122 5.84 -2.17 -10.15
CA ARG A 122 5.85 -0.76 -9.73
C ARG A 122 7.26 -0.28 -9.39
N ASP A 123 8.04 -1.07 -8.63
CA ASP A 123 9.40 -0.67 -8.29
C ASP A 123 10.31 -0.66 -9.54
N TYR A 124 10.05 -1.50 -10.54
CA TYR A 124 10.67 -1.40 -11.88
C TYR A 124 10.31 -0.08 -12.58
N ASP A 125 9.03 0.24 -12.71
CA ASP A 125 8.60 1.46 -13.39
C ASP A 125 9.20 2.71 -12.73
N PHE A 126 9.14 2.82 -11.40
CA PHE A 126 9.64 3.99 -10.69
C PHE A 126 11.16 4.05 -10.54
N SER A 127 11.86 2.91 -10.48
CA SER A 127 13.31 2.88 -10.21
C SER A 127 14.17 2.65 -11.46
N VAL A 128 13.58 2.20 -12.57
CA VAL A 128 14.29 1.92 -13.83
C VAL A 128 13.73 2.76 -14.97
N VAL A 129 12.42 2.69 -15.23
CA VAL A 129 11.80 3.37 -16.39
C VAL A 129 11.76 4.88 -16.19
N LEU A 130 11.27 5.35 -15.04
CA LEU A 130 11.12 6.78 -14.75
C LEU A 130 12.47 7.54 -14.78
N PRO A 131 13.55 7.05 -14.13
CA PRO A 131 14.87 7.70 -14.24
C PRO A 131 15.42 7.70 -15.67
N ALA A 132 15.19 6.63 -16.45
CA ALA A 132 15.65 6.55 -17.84
C ALA A 132 14.92 7.52 -18.77
N ALA A 133 13.69 7.91 -18.44
CA ALA A 133 12.90 8.92 -19.18
C ALA A 133 13.31 10.37 -18.86
N GLY A 134 14.13 10.58 -17.83
CA GLY A 134 14.66 11.88 -17.45
C GLY A 134 15.82 12.29 -18.34
N ASN A 135 15.54 13.04 -19.41
CA ASN A 135 16.59 13.75 -20.14
C ASN A 135 17.11 14.88 -19.24
N GLY A 136 18.44 15.11 -19.20
CA GLY A 136 19.11 16.09 -18.32
C GLY A 136 18.70 17.57 -18.45
N SER A 137 17.55 17.87 -19.07
CA SER A 137 16.96 19.18 -19.30
C SER A 137 15.79 19.56 -18.36
N GLY A 138 15.44 18.73 -17.37
CA GLY A 138 14.68 19.19 -16.18
C GLY A 138 13.17 18.90 -16.13
N ALA A 139 12.58 18.21 -17.11
CA ALA A 139 11.23 17.62 -16.97
C ALA A 139 11.20 16.22 -17.61
N PRO A 140 10.91 15.15 -16.85
CA PRO A 140 10.82 13.81 -17.43
C PRO A 140 9.65 13.74 -18.42
N LYS A 141 9.93 13.37 -19.67
CA LYS A 141 8.88 12.99 -20.61
C LYS A 141 8.53 11.54 -20.33
N LEU A 142 7.55 11.32 -19.47
CA LEU A 142 7.06 9.98 -19.14
C LEU A 142 6.65 9.23 -20.43
N PRO A 143 7.02 7.94 -20.56
CA PRO A 143 6.46 7.08 -21.60
C PRO A 143 4.93 7.07 -21.53
N GLU A 144 4.27 7.03 -22.70
CA GLU A 144 2.79 7.03 -22.75
C GLU A 144 2.18 5.80 -22.06
N ASP A 145 2.91 4.69 -22.08
CA ASP A 145 2.57 3.39 -21.50
C ASP A 145 3.03 3.22 -20.03
N PHE A 146 3.52 4.29 -19.38
CA PHE A 146 4.03 4.21 -18.01
C PHE A 146 2.97 3.68 -17.03
N GLY A 147 3.24 2.54 -16.40
CA GLY A 147 2.35 1.86 -15.46
C GLY A 147 1.23 1.04 -16.09
N GLU A 148 1.12 0.95 -17.42
CA GLU A 148 0.03 0.21 -18.09
C GLU A 148 0.11 -1.29 -17.83
N LEU A 149 1.29 -1.91 -18.03
CA LEU A 149 1.49 -3.34 -17.77
C LEU A 149 1.16 -3.70 -16.31
N HIS A 150 1.66 -2.90 -15.35
CA HIS A 150 1.34 -3.13 -13.95
C HIS A 150 -0.15 -2.99 -13.67
N GLY A 151 -0.78 -1.97 -14.27
CA GLY A 151 -2.22 -1.74 -14.15
C GLY A 151 -3.05 -2.92 -14.64
N GLN A 152 -2.69 -3.49 -15.79
CA GLN A 152 -3.35 -4.66 -16.36
C GLN A 152 -3.12 -5.92 -15.50
N LEU A 153 -1.88 -6.19 -15.08
CA LEU A 153 -1.57 -7.33 -14.20
C LEU A 153 -2.32 -7.25 -12.87
N PHE A 154 -2.42 -6.06 -12.29
CA PHE A 154 -3.16 -5.85 -11.05
C PHE A 154 -4.66 -6.09 -11.23
N GLN A 155 -5.26 -5.56 -12.28
CA GLN A 155 -6.69 -5.78 -12.55
C GLN A 155 -6.98 -7.26 -12.82
N HIS A 156 -6.14 -7.93 -13.63
CA HIS A 156 -6.25 -9.37 -13.89
C HIS A 156 -6.11 -10.20 -12.60
N PHE A 157 -5.21 -9.79 -11.70
CA PHE A 157 -5.11 -10.41 -10.38
C PHE A 157 -6.40 -10.28 -9.57
N LEU A 158 -7.01 -9.10 -9.50
CA LEU A 158 -8.28 -8.89 -8.78
C LEU A 158 -9.45 -9.70 -9.38
N ASP A 159 -9.45 -9.88 -10.70
CA ASP A 159 -10.47 -10.67 -11.40
C ASP A 159 -10.21 -12.18 -11.37
N SER A 160 -9.04 -12.61 -10.93
CA SER A 160 -8.64 -14.01 -10.88
C SER A 160 -9.41 -14.83 -9.85
N GLN A 161 -9.51 -16.14 -10.10
CA GLN A 161 -10.05 -17.10 -9.15
C GLN A 161 -9.27 -17.11 -7.82
N ALA A 162 -7.93 -16.95 -7.88
CA ALA A 162 -7.09 -16.94 -6.69
C ALA A 162 -7.46 -15.80 -5.73
N TYR A 163 -7.72 -14.60 -6.26
CA TYR A 163 -8.16 -13.47 -5.45
C TYR A 163 -9.57 -13.71 -4.87
N ARG A 164 -10.53 -14.07 -5.73
CA ARG A 164 -11.94 -14.26 -5.34
C ARG A 164 -12.16 -15.41 -4.35
N GLN A 165 -11.27 -16.40 -4.34
CA GLN A 165 -11.30 -17.48 -3.34
C GLN A 165 -10.83 -17.03 -1.96
N ARG A 166 -9.93 -16.04 -1.88
CA ARG A 166 -9.36 -15.57 -0.60
C ARG A 166 -10.02 -14.30 -0.05
N PHE A 167 -10.54 -13.44 -0.91
CA PHE A 167 -11.10 -12.14 -0.53
C PHE A 167 -12.49 -11.94 -1.12
N ALA A 168 -13.43 -11.51 -0.27
CA ALA A 168 -14.78 -11.16 -0.69
C ALA A 168 -14.91 -9.69 -1.15
N GLN A 169 -13.97 -8.82 -0.73
CA GLN A 169 -13.96 -7.40 -1.04
C GLN A 169 -12.67 -7.03 -1.76
N LEU A 170 -12.71 -5.94 -2.53
CA LEU A 170 -11.56 -5.37 -3.23
C LEU A 170 -10.59 -4.70 -2.24
N PRO A 171 -9.30 -4.57 -2.58
CA PRO A 171 -8.34 -3.98 -1.67
C PRO A 171 -8.46 -2.47 -1.63
N VAL A 172 -8.14 -1.88 -0.47
CA VAL A 172 -7.94 -0.44 -0.33
C VAL A 172 -6.47 -0.19 -0.05
N VAL A 173 -5.81 0.55 -0.95
CA VAL A 173 -4.43 0.98 -0.75
C VAL A 173 -4.46 2.35 -0.09
N CYS A 174 -3.89 2.45 1.11
CA CYS A 174 -3.82 3.71 1.86
C CYS A 174 -2.36 4.14 2.02
N ILE A 175 -2.02 5.35 1.57
CA ILE A 175 -0.64 5.88 1.61
C ILE A 175 -0.61 7.36 2.00
N SER A 176 0.61 7.88 2.17
CA SER A 176 0.85 9.30 2.39
C SER A 176 0.28 10.17 1.27
N VAL A 177 -0.18 11.36 1.62
CA VAL A 177 -0.39 12.46 0.66
C VAL A 177 0.93 12.92 0.03
N SER A 178 0.86 13.49 -1.18
CA SER A 178 2.01 13.97 -1.94
C SER A 178 2.46 15.35 -1.48
N THR A 179 3.77 15.56 -1.32
CA THR A 179 4.37 16.86 -0.99
C THR A 179 4.40 17.86 -2.16
N SER A 180 4.12 17.40 -3.38
CA SER A 180 4.05 18.27 -4.55
C SER A 180 2.68 18.92 -4.75
N LYS A 181 1.67 18.57 -3.94
CA LYS A 181 0.27 19.00 -4.12
C LYS A 181 -0.27 19.74 -2.91
N THR A 182 -1.33 20.50 -3.13
CA THR A 182 -2.06 21.24 -2.10
C THR A 182 -3.43 20.62 -1.91
N TYR A 183 -3.81 20.43 -0.65
CA TYR A 183 -5.05 19.79 -0.24
C TYR A 183 -5.98 20.80 0.43
N TYR A 184 -7.22 20.87 -0.04
CA TYR A 184 -8.25 21.79 0.44
C TYR A 184 -9.31 20.99 1.17
N ARG A 185 -9.51 21.28 2.46
CA ARG A 185 -10.57 20.67 3.26
C ARG A 185 -11.92 21.03 2.67
N THR A 186 -12.72 20.01 2.41
CA THR A 186 -14.08 20.15 1.93
C THR A 186 -15.05 20.36 3.12
N GLY A 187 -16.35 20.48 2.84
CA GLY A 187 -17.39 20.45 3.86
C GLY A 187 -17.79 19.05 4.33
N ASN A 188 -17.28 17.99 3.69
CA ASN A 188 -17.69 16.61 4.00
C ASN A 188 -16.91 16.02 5.17
N SER A 189 -17.59 15.24 6.00
CA SER A 189 -17.02 14.55 7.15
C SER A 189 -17.64 13.17 7.31
N HIS A 190 -16.80 12.14 7.34
CA HIS A 190 -17.21 10.76 7.60
C HIS A 190 -16.94 10.41 9.08
N PRO A 191 -17.82 9.64 9.78
CA PRO A 191 -17.62 9.32 11.19
C PRO A 191 -16.31 8.55 11.49
N VAL A 192 -15.83 7.74 10.53
CA VAL A 192 -14.58 6.97 10.68
C VAL A 192 -13.41 7.60 9.94
N LEU A 193 -13.63 8.06 8.69
CA LEU A 193 -12.55 8.57 7.85
C LEU A 193 -12.23 10.02 8.21
N GLY A 194 -13.13 10.73 8.88
CA GLY A 194 -12.96 12.10 9.32
C GLY A 194 -13.17 13.12 8.21
N LEU A 195 -12.39 14.20 8.25
CA LEU A 195 -12.56 15.35 7.37
C LEU A 195 -12.03 15.05 5.96
N GLU A 196 -12.85 15.27 4.95
CA GLU A 196 -12.42 15.06 3.56
C GLU A 196 -11.65 16.26 3.02
N TYR A 197 -10.60 15.97 2.26
CA TYR A 197 -9.80 16.92 1.51
C TYR A 197 -9.88 16.60 0.02
N GLN A 198 -9.78 17.64 -0.80
CA GLN A 198 -9.64 17.54 -2.24
C GLN A 198 -8.29 18.13 -2.67
N GLN A 199 -7.60 17.48 -3.61
CA GLN A 199 -6.35 18.00 -4.14
C GLN A 199 -6.58 18.99 -5.28
N ASP A 200 -5.63 19.90 -5.49
CA ASP A 200 -5.60 20.84 -6.63
C ASP A 200 -5.50 20.14 -7.99
N GLU A 201 -4.58 19.19 -8.10
CA GLU A 201 -4.24 18.51 -9.34
C GLU A 201 -3.81 17.07 -9.09
N ASN A 202 -3.98 16.20 -10.09
CA ASN A 202 -3.49 14.83 -10.02
C ASN A 202 -1.96 14.79 -9.89
N SER A 203 -1.48 13.96 -8.97
CA SER A 203 -0.09 13.58 -8.85
C SER A 203 0.26 12.44 -9.83
N LEU A 204 1.56 12.22 -10.06
CA LEU A 204 2.04 11.04 -10.81
C LEU A 204 1.56 9.73 -10.18
N THR A 205 1.50 9.68 -8.85
CA THR A 205 1.02 8.51 -8.12
C THR A 205 -0.47 8.27 -8.37
N ASP A 206 -1.30 9.32 -8.42
CA ASP A 206 -2.72 9.19 -8.74
C ASP A 206 -2.94 8.67 -10.16
N ALA A 207 -2.20 9.22 -11.14
CA ALA A 207 -2.28 8.74 -12.52
C ALA A 207 -1.85 7.27 -12.65
N TYR A 208 -0.79 6.88 -11.93
CA TYR A 208 -0.30 5.50 -11.94
C TYR A 208 -1.28 4.52 -11.30
N PHE A 209 -1.84 4.83 -10.12
CA PHE A 209 -2.90 3.99 -9.52
C PHE A 209 -4.19 4.02 -10.34
N GLY A 210 -4.45 5.09 -11.10
CA GLY A 210 -5.52 5.15 -12.10
C GLY A 210 -5.39 4.06 -13.18
N LYS A 211 -4.16 3.75 -13.63
CA LYS A 211 -3.93 2.62 -14.57
C LYS A 211 -4.27 1.26 -13.96
N MET A 212 -4.26 1.15 -12.63
CA MET A 212 -4.69 -0.03 -11.88
C MET A 212 -6.22 -0.09 -11.68
N GLY A 213 -6.97 0.85 -12.24
CA GLY A 213 -8.43 0.95 -12.05
C GLY A 213 -8.84 1.48 -10.67
N LEU A 214 -7.93 2.19 -9.98
CA LEU A 214 -8.21 2.77 -8.67
C LEU A 214 -8.49 4.27 -8.76
N ARG A 215 -9.44 4.71 -7.96
CA ARG A 215 -9.76 6.12 -7.71
C ARG A 215 -9.28 6.51 -6.33
N VAL A 216 -9.02 7.80 -6.12
CA VAL A 216 -8.46 8.31 -4.86
C VAL A 216 -9.42 9.27 -4.15
N ARG A 217 -9.47 9.17 -2.82
CA ARG A 217 -10.06 10.19 -1.93
C ARG A 217 -9.12 10.45 -0.77
N TYR A 218 -9.16 11.67 -0.24
CA TYR A 218 -8.27 12.07 0.86
C TYR A 218 -9.08 12.38 2.10
N PHE A 219 -8.73 11.73 3.20
CA PHE A 219 -9.43 11.91 4.45
C PHE A 219 -8.44 12.03 5.60
N MET A 220 -8.75 12.91 6.55
CA MET A 220 -8.02 13.06 7.80
C MET A 220 -8.84 12.43 8.94
N PRO A 221 -8.50 11.20 9.38
CA PRO A 221 -9.22 10.51 10.44
C PRO A 221 -9.26 11.29 11.75
N PRO A 222 -10.28 11.08 12.60
CA PRO A 222 -10.33 11.70 13.92
C PRO A 222 -9.06 11.44 14.73
N GLY A 223 -8.41 12.49 15.22
CA GLY A 223 -7.16 12.41 15.97
C GLY A 223 -5.89 12.21 15.12
N ALA A 224 -6.00 12.10 13.80
CA ALA A 224 -4.85 12.21 12.91
C ALA A 224 -4.47 13.70 12.71
N VAL A 225 -3.22 13.95 12.34
CA VAL A 225 -2.69 15.31 12.09
C VAL A 225 -2.55 15.65 10.62
N ALA A 226 -2.76 14.69 9.71
CA ALA A 226 -2.70 14.92 8.27
C ALA A 226 -3.65 13.97 7.52
N PRO A 227 -4.16 14.36 6.34
CA PRO A 227 -4.94 13.46 5.50
C PRO A 227 -4.11 12.28 4.97
N LEU A 228 -4.78 11.15 4.80
CA LEU A 228 -4.30 9.95 4.11
C LEU A 228 -4.99 9.85 2.73
N ALA A 229 -4.28 9.30 1.76
CA ALA A 229 -4.81 9.02 0.44
C ALA A 229 -5.33 7.57 0.38
N PHE A 230 -6.62 7.40 0.09
CA PHE A 230 -7.28 6.10 -0.03
C PHE A 230 -7.55 5.81 -1.50
N TYR A 231 -6.86 4.81 -2.05
CA TYR A 231 -7.04 4.32 -3.41
C TYR A 231 -7.89 3.06 -3.39
N PHE A 232 -8.98 3.07 -4.16
CA PHE A 232 -10.01 2.02 -4.13
C PHE A 232 -10.73 1.89 -5.47
N ARG A 233 -11.38 0.74 -5.67
CA ARG A 233 -12.35 0.49 -6.75
C ARG A 233 -13.72 0.26 -6.11
N GLY A 234 -14.79 0.71 -6.76
CA GLY A 234 -16.14 0.70 -6.15
C GLY A 234 -16.41 1.91 -5.27
N ASP A 235 -17.17 1.74 -4.20
CA ASP A 235 -17.60 2.79 -3.29
C ASP A 235 -16.95 2.63 -1.90
N LEU A 236 -15.89 3.40 -1.64
CA LEU A 236 -15.16 3.39 -0.36
C LEU A 236 -16.06 3.55 0.87
N LEU A 237 -17.15 4.32 0.76
CA LEU A 237 -17.99 4.64 1.92
C LEU A 237 -19.03 3.58 2.23
N ASN A 238 -19.44 2.79 1.22
CA ASN A 238 -20.57 1.88 1.35
C ASN A 238 -20.16 0.40 1.22
N ASP A 239 -19.05 0.10 0.54
CA ASP A 239 -18.62 -1.28 0.29
C ASP A 239 -17.89 -1.90 1.49
N TYR A 240 -17.51 -1.08 2.49
CA TYR A 240 -16.70 -1.50 3.63
C TYR A 240 -17.33 -1.10 4.97
N THR A 241 -17.19 -1.96 5.97
CA THR A 241 -17.69 -1.66 7.32
C THR A 241 -16.82 -0.62 8.03
N ASN A 242 -17.39 0.04 9.04
CA ASN A 242 -16.64 0.96 9.90
C ASN A 242 -15.39 0.32 10.51
N LEU A 243 -15.46 -0.92 10.99
CA LEU A 243 -14.30 -1.61 11.57
C LEU A 243 -13.23 -1.92 10.51
N GLN A 244 -13.61 -2.22 9.27
CA GLN A 244 -12.66 -2.40 8.17
C GLN A 244 -11.95 -1.09 7.82
N LEU A 245 -12.69 0.02 7.72
CA LEU A 245 -12.10 1.34 7.52
C LEU A 245 -11.16 1.71 8.68
N ILE A 246 -11.53 1.43 9.93
CA ILE A 246 -10.65 1.63 11.09
C ILE A 246 -9.40 0.77 11.00
N SER A 247 -9.51 -0.49 10.55
CA SER A 247 -8.35 -1.37 10.42
C SER A 247 -7.28 -0.81 9.47
N THR A 248 -7.69 -0.30 8.30
CA THR A 248 -6.74 0.31 7.36
C THR A 248 -6.16 1.61 7.89
N ILE A 249 -6.96 2.46 8.54
CA ILE A 249 -6.45 3.69 9.18
C ILE A 249 -5.42 3.35 10.25
N ALA A 250 -5.75 2.44 11.17
CA ALA A 250 -4.89 2.07 12.27
C ALA A 250 -3.54 1.51 11.80
N THR A 251 -3.59 0.62 10.80
CA THR A 251 -2.39 0.04 10.19
C THR A 251 -1.58 1.10 9.43
N MET A 252 -2.20 1.83 8.50
CA MET A 252 -1.46 2.73 7.62
C MET A 252 -1.04 4.02 8.28
N GLU A 253 -1.82 4.61 9.18
CA GLU A 253 -1.38 5.78 9.95
C GLU A 253 -0.16 5.44 10.81
N THR A 254 -0.11 4.24 11.41
CA THR A 254 1.06 3.79 12.16
C THR A 254 2.30 3.71 11.26
N PHE A 255 2.18 3.06 10.10
CA PHE A 255 3.29 3.01 9.15
C PHE A 255 3.69 4.39 8.66
N GLN A 256 2.74 5.29 8.38
CA GLN A 256 3.07 6.65 7.97
C GLN A 256 3.73 7.47 9.07
N LYS A 257 3.38 7.28 10.36
CA LYS A 257 4.10 7.88 11.49
C LYS A 257 5.56 7.40 11.57
N ILE A 258 5.84 6.17 11.17
CA ILE A 258 7.19 5.63 11.13
C ILE A 258 7.94 6.14 9.88
N TYR A 259 7.28 6.12 8.72
CA TYR A 259 7.92 6.41 7.44
C TYR A 259 8.08 7.90 7.16
N ARG A 260 7.16 8.73 7.66
CA ARG A 260 6.98 10.16 7.37
C ARG A 260 6.47 10.91 8.63
N PRO A 261 7.15 10.81 9.79
CA PRO A 261 6.73 11.50 11.00
C PRO A 261 6.60 13.02 10.83
N GLU A 262 7.34 13.63 9.89
CA GLU A 262 7.24 15.05 9.54
C GLU A 262 5.82 15.46 9.09
N ILE A 263 5.05 14.51 8.55
CA ILE A 263 3.67 14.71 8.09
C ILE A 263 2.68 14.11 9.10
N TYR A 264 2.92 12.88 9.56
CA TYR A 264 1.90 12.10 10.29
C TYR A 264 2.11 12.03 11.80
N ASN A 265 3.27 12.46 12.29
CA ASN A 265 3.56 12.63 13.71
C ASN A 265 4.01 14.06 14.03
N ALA A 266 3.52 15.03 13.24
CA ALA A 266 3.68 16.45 13.47
C ALA A 266 2.90 16.89 14.72
N SER A 267 3.36 17.98 15.33
CA SER A 267 2.77 18.56 16.54
C SER A 267 1.48 19.33 16.24
N SER A 268 1.30 19.74 14.97
CA SER A 268 0.19 20.55 14.50
C SER A 268 -0.66 19.76 13.52
N ALA A 269 -1.99 19.86 13.64
CA ALA A 269 -2.91 19.27 12.67
C ALA A 269 -2.97 20.08 11.37
N ALA A 270 -3.20 19.40 10.26
CA ALA A 270 -3.36 20.00 8.95
C ALA A 270 -4.50 21.04 8.95
N PRO A 271 -4.21 22.28 8.53
CA PRO A 271 -5.23 23.32 8.38
C PRO A 271 -6.13 23.05 7.17
N ALA A 272 -7.16 23.89 6.98
CA ALA A 272 -8.10 23.76 5.87
C ALA A 272 -7.45 23.85 4.47
N VAL A 273 -6.28 24.49 4.35
CA VAL A 273 -5.46 24.47 3.13
C VAL A 273 -4.09 23.94 3.52
N TYR A 274 -3.79 22.71 3.14
CA TYR A 274 -2.65 21.97 3.63
C TYR A 274 -1.70 21.58 2.50
N ARG A 275 -0.42 21.88 2.67
CA ARG A 275 0.67 21.39 1.81
C ARG A 275 1.66 20.62 2.68
N PRO A 276 1.75 19.29 2.55
CA PRO A 276 2.65 18.49 3.38
C PRO A 276 4.11 18.76 3.00
N SER A 277 5.01 18.67 3.98
CA SER A 277 6.44 18.92 3.80
C SER A 277 7.29 17.93 4.59
N LEU A 278 8.33 17.38 3.96
CA LEU A 278 9.35 16.55 4.65
C LEU A 278 10.43 17.41 5.33
N GLY A 279 10.39 18.72 5.15
CA GLY A 279 11.30 19.66 5.82
C GLY A 279 10.77 20.18 7.15
N ALA A 280 9.54 19.83 7.54
CA ALA A 280 8.95 20.24 8.80
C ALA A 280 9.81 19.76 9.98
N GLN A 281 9.96 20.61 10.99
CA GLN A 281 10.81 20.35 12.16
C GLN A 281 9.99 20.08 13.44
N ASP A 282 8.70 20.43 13.42
CA ASP A 282 7.77 20.31 14.54
C ASP A 282 7.14 18.91 14.61
N PHE A 283 7.95 17.85 14.63
CA PHE A 283 7.48 16.48 14.75
C PHE A 283 8.24 15.67 15.79
N ALA A 284 7.63 14.57 16.25
CA ALA A 284 8.31 13.60 17.10
C ALA A 284 8.61 12.32 16.29
N PRO A 285 9.85 11.80 16.26
CA PRO A 285 10.08 10.47 15.72
C PRO A 285 9.45 9.40 16.63
N THR A 286 9.10 8.26 16.04
CA THR A 286 8.73 7.08 16.84
C THR A 286 9.98 6.42 17.44
N ARG A 287 9.81 5.52 18.42
CA ARG A 287 10.91 4.68 18.93
C ARG A 287 11.26 3.51 18.00
N ILE A 288 10.65 3.45 16.82
CA ILE A 288 10.83 2.38 15.85
C ILE A 288 11.84 2.86 14.81
N SER A 289 12.95 2.14 14.67
CA SER A 289 13.97 2.48 13.68
C SER A 289 13.49 2.10 12.28
N TYR A 290 13.66 3.01 11.32
CA TYR A 290 13.33 2.80 9.91
C TYR A 290 14.34 3.49 9.01
N ASP A 291 15.01 2.72 8.16
CA ASP A 291 16.06 3.23 7.27
C ASP A 291 15.48 3.54 5.87
N ARG A 292 15.28 4.83 5.60
CA ARG A 292 14.76 5.32 4.31
C ARG A 292 15.76 5.13 3.17
N GLU A 293 17.06 5.22 3.43
CA GLU A 293 18.11 5.07 2.43
C GLU A 293 18.21 3.60 2.02
N GLU A 294 18.21 2.70 3.00
CA GLU A 294 18.13 1.27 2.75
C GLU A 294 16.88 0.94 1.94
N ARG A 295 15.70 1.46 2.30
CA ARG A 295 14.49 1.21 1.52
C ARG A 295 14.60 1.68 0.07
N THR A 296 15.18 2.87 -0.15
CA THR A 296 15.40 3.41 -1.50
C THR A 296 16.32 2.49 -2.31
N ARG A 297 17.44 2.07 -1.73
CA ARG A 297 18.36 1.11 -2.34
C ARG A 297 17.68 -0.22 -2.66
N LEU A 298 16.88 -0.76 -1.75
CA LEU A 298 16.13 -2.00 -1.94
C LEU A 298 15.10 -1.90 -3.05
N GLY A 299 14.44 -0.74 -3.21
CA GLY A 299 13.52 -0.48 -4.31
C GLY A 299 14.24 -0.53 -5.67
N ALA A 300 15.42 0.08 -5.76
CA ALA A 300 16.25 0.01 -6.97
C ALA A 300 16.71 -1.42 -7.29
N VAL A 301 17.14 -2.19 -6.27
CA VAL A 301 17.50 -3.61 -6.44
C VAL A 301 16.30 -4.43 -6.92
N GLN A 302 15.12 -4.23 -6.33
CA GLN A 302 13.90 -4.91 -6.74
C GLN A 302 13.49 -4.54 -8.18
N GLY A 303 13.59 -3.27 -8.54
CA GLY A 303 13.29 -2.80 -9.89
C GLY A 303 14.22 -3.43 -10.92
N LYS A 304 15.53 -3.50 -10.63
CA LYS A 304 16.51 -4.17 -11.50
C LYS A 304 16.26 -5.67 -11.61
N TYR A 305 15.99 -6.35 -10.49
CA TYR A 305 15.63 -7.77 -10.47
C TYR A 305 14.40 -8.05 -11.35
N THR A 306 13.36 -7.21 -11.24
CA THR A 306 12.15 -7.31 -12.06
C THR A 306 12.47 -7.09 -13.55
N ALA A 307 13.35 -6.15 -13.87
CA ALA A 307 13.81 -5.95 -15.24
C ALA A 307 14.49 -7.20 -15.82
N GLU A 308 15.39 -7.82 -15.06
CA GLU A 308 16.24 -8.93 -15.50
C GLU A 308 15.50 -10.27 -15.54
N HIS A 309 14.58 -10.50 -14.61
CA HIS A 309 13.94 -11.81 -14.42
C HIS A 309 12.48 -11.89 -14.86
N PHE A 310 11.83 -10.75 -15.13
CA PHE A 310 10.44 -10.74 -15.56
C PHE A 310 10.25 -9.96 -16.86
N ILE A 311 10.63 -8.68 -16.88
CA ILE A 311 10.29 -7.78 -17.99
C ILE A 311 11.09 -8.10 -19.26
N THR A 312 12.42 -8.11 -19.19
CA THR A 312 13.30 -8.30 -20.35
C THR A 312 13.15 -9.68 -21.00
N PRO A 313 13.20 -10.81 -20.27
CA PRO A 313 13.14 -12.13 -20.88
C PRO A 313 11.76 -12.45 -21.48
N ASN A 314 10.69 -11.81 -20.97
CA ASN A 314 9.31 -12.11 -21.37
C ASN A 314 8.64 -10.96 -22.14
N ARG A 315 9.41 -10.02 -22.69
CA ARG A 315 8.84 -8.79 -23.28
C ARG A 315 7.81 -9.05 -24.37
N GLU A 316 8.11 -9.92 -25.34
CA GLU A 316 7.16 -10.24 -26.41
C GLU A 316 5.85 -10.85 -25.88
N LEU A 317 5.95 -11.76 -24.90
CA LEU A 317 4.79 -12.37 -24.25
C LEU A 317 3.95 -11.32 -23.50
N LEU A 318 4.61 -10.47 -22.70
CA LEU A 318 3.96 -9.42 -21.93
C LEU A 318 3.28 -8.39 -22.85
N ASP A 319 3.93 -7.96 -23.92
CA ASP A 319 3.40 -6.99 -24.88
C ASP A 319 2.20 -7.59 -25.65
N GLN A 320 2.28 -8.86 -26.07
CA GLN A 320 1.16 -9.56 -26.72
C GLN A 320 -0.03 -9.71 -25.78
N TRP A 321 0.21 -10.13 -24.53
CA TRP A 321 -0.84 -10.27 -23.54
C TRP A 321 -1.49 -8.92 -23.21
N ALA A 322 -0.67 -7.89 -22.95
CA ALA A 322 -1.12 -6.54 -22.67
C ALA A 322 -2.02 -5.96 -23.79
N ALA A 323 -1.73 -6.27 -25.05
CA ALA A 323 -2.54 -5.85 -26.19
C ALA A 323 -3.92 -6.54 -26.25
N THR A 324 -4.10 -7.68 -25.57
CA THR A 324 -5.39 -8.37 -25.46
C THR A 324 -6.24 -7.91 -24.28
N CYS A 325 -5.64 -7.20 -23.31
CA CYS A 325 -6.37 -6.69 -22.17
C CYS A 325 -7.24 -5.48 -22.57
N PRO A 326 -8.54 -5.48 -22.24
CA PRO A 326 -9.38 -4.31 -22.48
C PRO A 326 -8.83 -3.10 -21.71
N ALA A 327 -8.95 -1.91 -22.30
CA ALA A 327 -8.57 -0.67 -21.65
C ALA A 327 -9.33 -0.49 -20.33
N PRO A 328 -8.69 0.05 -19.27
CA PRO A 328 -9.31 0.19 -17.96
C PRO A 328 -10.60 1.01 -18.03
N VAL A 329 -11.67 0.50 -17.40
CA VAL A 329 -12.92 1.25 -17.19
C VAL A 329 -12.73 2.09 -15.92
N ALA A 330 -12.71 3.43 -16.09
CA ALA A 330 -12.50 4.41 -15.02
C ALA A 330 -13.67 4.51 -14.03
#